data_AF-A0A3Q3J2E5-F1
#
_entry.id   AF-A0A3Q3J2E5-F1
#
_cell.length_a   1.000
_cell.length_b   1.000
_cell.length_c   1.000
_cell.angle_alpha   90.00
_cell.angle_beta   90.00
_cell.angle_gamma   90.00
#
_symmetry.space_group_name_H-M   'P 1'
#
loop_
_entity.id
_entity.type
_entity.pdbx_description
1 polymer ?
#
loop_
_entity_poly.entity_id
_entity_poly.type
_entity_poly.pdbx_seq_one_letter_code
_entity_poly.pdbx_strand_id
1 'polypeptide(L)'
;MTGTRNDKISNQKLVTGYDYPKNLEKHYDSFCQHFVERYWTDLINRVSETGAILDKLLERGFISHERYGAVRSLTTPQDQMRDILTLVISAGEAAKDALYEILRGMKHLRLLISELEGSE
;
A
#
# COMPACT_ATOMS: atom_id res chain seq x y z
N MET A 1 9.48 -51.76 27.18
CA MET A 1 10.48 -51.01 26.40
C MET A 1 9.97 -49.59 26.27
N THR A 2 10.84 -48.62 26.63
CA THR A 2 10.89 -47.21 26.19
C THR A 2 9.58 -46.41 26.18
N GLY A 3 9.42 -45.29 26.87
CA GLY A 3 10.39 -44.44 27.55
C GLY A 3 9.82 -43.02 27.60
N THR A 4 10.07 -42.36 28.73
CA THR A 4 10.41 -40.92 28.86
C THR A 4 9.30 -39.92 28.50
N ARG A 5 8.58 -39.40 29.51
CA ARG A 5 8.86 -38.14 30.25
C ARG A 5 8.86 -36.90 29.35
N ASN A 6 8.03 -35.90 29.66
CA ASN A 6 8.46 -34.88 30.62
C ASN A 6 7.32 -33.92 31.01
N ASP A 7 7.42 -33.50 32.25
CA ASP A 7 6.50 -32.67 33.01
C ASP A 7 6.34 -31.23 32.51
N LYS A 8 5.12 -30.73 32.76
CA LYS A 8 4.74 -29.40 33.26
C LYS A 8 5.75 -28.26 33.09
N ILE A 9 5.26 -27.15 32.52
CA ILE A 9 5.23 -25.79 33.10
C ILE A 9 4.21 -25.03 32.23
N SER A 10 2.95 -24.92 32.67
CA SER A 10 2.40 -23.72 33.30
C SER A 10 2.82 -22.43 32.60
N ASN A 11 1.94 -21.85 31.80
CA ASN A 11 1.65 -20.43 31.96
C ASN A 11 0.27 -20.09 31.37
N GLN A 12 -0.64 -19.87 32.31
CA GLN A 12 -1.47 -18.67 32.38
C GLN A 12 -2.31 -18.32 31.15
N LYS A 13 -3.56 -18.81 31.22
CA LYS A 13 -4.78 -18.17 30.74
C LYS A 13 -4.67 -16.63 30.74
N LEU A 14 -4.63 -16.02 29.55
CA LEU A 14 -5.07 -14.64 29.37
C LEU A 14 -6.45 -14.66 28.73
N VAL A 15 -7.43 -14.32 29.58
CA VAL A 15 -8.81 -14.04 29.22
C VAL A 15 -8.79 -12.70 28.47
N THR A 16 -9.05 -12.70 27.17
CA THR A 16 -9.59 -11.51 26.50
C THR A 16 -10.79 -11.97 25.69
N GLY A 17 -11.97 -11.55 26.16
CA GLY A 17 -13.26 -11.99 25.64
C GLY A 17 -13.66 -11.15 24.44
N TYR A 18 -13.27 -11.59 23.25
CA TYR A 18 -13.93 -11.21 22.02
C TYR A 18 -14.12 -12.47 21.18
N ASP A 19 -15.37 -12.95 21.14
CA ASP A 19 -15.82 -14.00 20.24
C ASP A 19 -15.88 -13.40 18.83
N TYR A 20 -14.74 -13.39 18.15
CA TYR A 20 -14.66 -12.96 16.76
C TYR A 20 -15.26 -14.06 15.88
N PRO A 21 -16.22 -13.73 14.99
CA PRO A 21 -16.86 -14.73 14.14
C PRO A 21 -15.82 -15.42 13.25
N LYS A 22 -15.93 -16.75 13.15
CA LYS A 22 -15.03 -17.71 12.47
C LYS A 22 -14.92 -17.54 10.93
N ASN A 23 -15.21 -16.35 10.40
CA ASN A 23 -15.05 -15.99 9.00
C ASN A 23 -13.89 -14.99 8.78
N LEU A 24 -13.03 -14.77 9.78
CA LEU A 24 -11.83 -13.93 9.67
C LEU A 24 -10.56 -14.76 9.41
N GLU A 25 -10.64 -15.73 8.51
CA GLU A 25 -9.46 -16.39 7.93
C GLU A 25 -9.22 -15.83 6.53
N LYS A 26 -8.99 -14.52 6.39
CA LYS A 26 -8.23 -14.00 5.25
C LYS A 26 -7.33 -12.84 5.70
N HIS A 27 -6.03 -13.10 5.58
CA HIS A 27 -4.94 -12.14 5.54
C HIS A 27 -4.27 -11.74 6.87
N TYR A 28 -3.85 -12.75 7.65
CA TYR A 28 -2.64 -12.58 8.48
C TYR A 28 -1.40 -12.75 7.59
N ASP A 29 -1.12 -11.72 6.80
CA ASP A 29 0.22 -11.44 6.28
C ASP A 29 0.39 -9.91 6.26
N SER A 30 0.36 -9.34 7.45
CA SER A 30 0.66 -7.94 7.72
C SER A 30 2.03 -7.90 8.36
N PHE A 31 3.12 -7.86 7.60
CA PHE A 31 4.39 -7.36 8.15
C PHE A 31 5.28 -6.57 7.18
N CYS A 32 4.91 -6.38 5.92
CA CYS A 32 5.58 -5.42 5.04
C CYS A 32 4.53 -4.56 4.34
N GLN A 33 4.18 -3.43 4.95
CA GLN A 33 3.36 -2.41 4.29
C GLN A 33 4.14 -1.88 3.09
N HIS A 34 3.54 -1.92 1.89
CA HIS A 34 4.19 -1.45 0.67
C HIS A 34 4.49 0.06 0.76
N PHE A 35 5.55 0.55 0.10
CA PHE A 35 5.97 1.96 0.11
C PHE A 35 4.79 2.94 -0.09
N VAL A 36 3.97 2.66 -1.10
CA VAL A 36 2.78 3.45 -1.48
C VAL A 36 1.75 3.55 -0.36
N GLU A 37 1.55 2.47 0.40
CA GLU A 37 0.62 2.43 1.53
C GLU A 37 1.21 3.14 2.74
N ARG A 38 2.52 2.97 2.98
CA ARG A 38 3.23 3.58 4.09
C ARG A 38 3.23 5.11 4.01
N TYR A 39 3.55 5.64 2.82
CA TYR A 39 3.71 7.07 2.60
C TYR A 39 2.50 7.72 1.94
N TRP A 40 1.32 7.12 2.08
CA TRP A 40 0.06 7.60 1.49
C TRP A 40 -0.17 9.10 1.70
N THR A 41 -0.05 9.57 2.94
CA THR A 41 -0.29 10.98 3.31
C THR A 41 0.75 11.91 2.68
N ASP A 42 2.03 11.56 2.72
CA ASP A 42 3.10 12.32 2.10
C ASP A 42 2.93 12.41 0.58
N LEU A 43 2.59 11.29 -0.06
CA LEU A 43 2.34 11.25 -1.49
C LEU A 43 1.17 12.15 -1.89
N ILE A 44 0.04 12.12 -1.17
CA ILE A 44 -1.10 13.02 -1.44
C ILE A 44 -0.70 14.49 -1.30
N ASN A 45 0.00 14.82 -0.22
CA ASN A 45 0.26 16.22 0.11
C ASN A 45 1.36 16.85 -0.77
N ARG A 46 2.32 16.04 -1.22
CA ARG A 46 3.59 16.54 -1.78
C ARG A 46 3.76 16.25 -3.28
N VAL A 47 3.01 15.31 -3.84
CA VAL A 47 3.05 15.01 -5.29
C VAL A 47 1.99 15.83 -6.01
N SER A 48 2.41 16.69 -6.94
CA SER A 48 1.49 17.55 -7.72
C SER A 48 1.38 17.14 -9.19
N GLU A 49 2.33 16.36 -9.68
CA GLU A 49 2.51 15.97 -11.08
C GLU A 49 1.67 14.72 -11.43
N THR A 50 0.43 14.69 -10.96
CA THR A 50 -0.52 13.58 -11.09
C THR A 50 -0.85 13.23 -12.53
N GLY A 51 -0.84 14.20 -13.46
CA GLY A 51 -1.05 13.96 -14.89
C GLY A 51 -0.01 13.02 -15.49
N ALA A 52 1.28 13.29 -15.24
CA ALA A 52 2.36 12.46 -15.75
C ALA A 52 2.37 11.04 -15.12
N ILE A 53 1.90 10.91 -13.89
CA ILE A 53 1.72 9.62 -13.22
C ILE A 53 0.60 8.83 -13.89
N LEU A 54 -0.56 9.47 -14.10
CA LEU A 54 -1.70 8.86 -14.79
C LEU A 54 -1.35 8.41 -16.20
N ASP A 55 -0.64 9.23 -16.97
CA ASP A 55 -0.19 8.87 -18.32
C ASP A 55 0.63 7.58 -18.31
N LYS A 56 1.58 7.46 -17.38
CA LYS A 56 2.44 6.27 -17.24
C LYS A 56 1.68 5.05 -16.75
N LEU A 57 0.72 5.22 -15.84
CA LEU A 57 -0.14 4.12 -15.39
C LEU A 57 -1.04 3.61 -16.52
N LEU A 58 -1.56 4.52 -17.35
CA LEU A 58 -2.36 4.17 -18.52
C LEU A 58 -1.52 3.46 -19.59
N GLU A 59 -0.33 3.99 -19.90
CA GLU A 59 0.63 3.39 -20.84
C GLU A 59 1.01 1.97 -20.43
N ARG A 60 1.20 1.73 -19.13
CA ARG A 60 1.52 0.42 -18.56
C ARG A 60 0.30 -0.50 -18.37
N GLY A 61 -0.91 -0.04 -18.68
CA GLY A 61 -2.13 -0.84 -18.60
C GLY A 61 -2.68 -1.08 -17.20
N PHE A 62 -2.25 -0.33 -16.18
CA PHE A 62 -2.74 -0.47 -14.81
C PHE A 62 -4.06 0.27 -14.55
N ILE A 63 -4.43 1.19 -15.44
CA ILE A 63 -5.72 1.90 -15.40
C ILE A 63 -6.38 1.91 -16.77
N SER A 64 -7.72 1.98 -16.80
CA SER A 64 -8.48 2.17 -18.04
C SER A 64 -8.56 3.65 -18.42
N HIS A 65 -8.90 3.93 -19.68
CA HIS A 65 -9.17 5.30 -20.15
C HIS A 65 -10.32 5.98 -19.39
N GLU A 66 -11.34 5.21 -18.97
CA GLU A 66 -12.43 5.72 -18.15
C GLU A 66 -11.93 6.20 -16.79
N ARG A 67 -11.14 5.37 -16.10
CA ARG A 67 -10.55 5.73 -14.80
C ARG A 67 -9.59 6.90 -14.95
N TYR A 68 -8.78 6.91 -16.00
CA TYR A 68 -7.93 8.05 -16.34
C TYR A 68 -8.74 9.35 -16.45
N GLY A 69 -9.81 9.34 -17.25
CA GLY A 69 -10.68 10.52 -17.45
C GLY A 69 -11.35 10.97 -16.15
N ALA A 70 -11.85 10.03 -15.35
CA ALA A 70 -12.47 10.33 -14.07
C ALA A 70 -11.49 11.03 -13.12
N VAL A 71 -10.29 10.48 -12.92
CA VAL A 71 -9.28 11.12 -12.07
C VAL A 71 -8.84 12.45 -12.65
N ARG A 72 -8.59 12.54 -13.97
CA ARG A 72 -8.13 13.78 -14.62
C ARG A 72 -9.12 14.92 -14.52
N SER A 73 -10.40 14.62 -14.31
CA SER A 73 -11.47 15.62 -14.13
C SER A 73 -11.48 16.26 -12.74
N LEU A 74 -10.77 15.71 -11.75
CA LEU A 74 -10.73 16.25 -10.40
C LEU A 74 -9.96 17.58 -10.35
N THR A 75 -10.44 18.50 -9.52
CA THR A 75 -9.97 19.89 -9.48
C THR A 75 -8.55 20.03 -8.93
N THR A 76 -8.21 19.29 -7.87
CA THR A 76 -6.93 19.48 -7.16
C THR A 76 -5.97 18.32 -7.39
N PRO A 77 -4.65 18.57 -7.44
CA PRO A 77 -3.66 17.51 -7.50
C PRO A 77 -3.76 16.54 -6.31
N GLN A 78 -4.15 17.01 -5.13
CA GLN A 78 -4.31 16.19 -3.93
C GLN A 78 -5.47 15.19 -4.08
N ASP A 79 -6.59 15.63 -4.64
CA ASP A 79 -7.72 14.74 -4.92
C ASP A 79 -7.35 13.74 -6.01
N GLN A 80 -6.66 14.19 -7.06
CA GLN A 80 -6.13 13.30 -8.10
C GLN A 80 -5.18 12.23 -7.51
N MET A 81 -4.25 12.63 -6.67
CA MET A 81 -3.27 11.70 -6.08
C MET A 81 -3.94 10.72 -5.12
N ARG A 82 -4.94 11.17 -4.34
CA ARG A 82 -5.74 10.28 -3.48
C ARG A 82 -6.45 9.20 -4.29
N ASP A 83 -7.04 9.56 -5.42
CA ASP A 83 -7.72 8.60 -6.29
C ASP A 83 -6.73 7.67 -7.00
N ILE A 84 -5.59 8.17 -7.47
CA ILE A 84 -4.51 7.34 -8.04
C ILE A 84 -4.09 6.26 -7.05
N LEU A 85 -3.81 6.66 -5.81
CA LEU A 85 -3.37 5.71 -4.78
C LEU A 85 -4.48 4.71 -4.45
N THR A 86 -5.74 5.14 -4.38
CA THR A 86 -6.90 4.26 -4.14
C THR A 86 -7.02 3.20 -5.23
N LEU A 87 -6.93 3.61 -6.50
CA LEU A 87 -6.98 2.71 -7.66
C LEU A 87 -5.85 1.69 -7.60
N VAL A 88 -4.63 2.15 -7.35
CA VAL A 88 -3.43 1.31 -7.34
C VAL A 88 -3.46 0.29 -6.19
N ILE A 89 -3.84 0.70 -4.98
CA ILE A 89 -3.99 -0.24 -3.85
C ILE A 89 -5.05 -1.30 -4.18
N SER A 90 -6.18 -0.89 -4.75
CA SER A 90 -7.27 -1.82 -5.11
C SER A 90 -6.89 -2.80 -6.21
N ALA A 91 -5.95 -2.41 -7.09
CA ALA A 91 -5.46 -3.23 -8.19
C ALA A 91 -4.39 -4.26 -7.77
N GLY A 92 -3.89 -4.17 -6.54
CA GLY A 92 -2.96 -5.15 -5.95
C GLY A 92 -1.48 -4.83 -6.18
N GLU A 93 -0.61 -5.73 -5.71
CA GLU A 93 0.82 -5.47 -5.50
C GLU A 93 1.55 -4.98 -6.77
N ALA A 94 1.30 -5.60 -7.92
CA ALA A 94 1.94 -5.21 -9.18
C ALA A 94 1.63 -3.76 -9.58
N ALA A 95 0.43 -3.25 -9.25
CA ALA A 95 0.10 -1.86 -9.50
C ALA A 95 0.84 -0.92 -8.52
N LYS A 96 1.01 -1.36 -7.26
CA LYS A 96 1.76 -0.60 -6.26
C LYS A 96 3.24 -0.49 -6.63
N ASP A 97 3.84 -1.59 -7.07
CA ASP A 97 5.20 -1.63 -7.61
C ASP A 97 5.33 -0.68 -8.80
N ALA A 98 4.37 -0.74 -9.74
CA ALA A 98 4.40 0.12 -10.91
C ALA A 98 4.32 1.61 -10.56
N LEU A 99 3.46 2.00 -9.61
CA LEU A 99 3.40 3.37 -9.12
C LEU A 99 4.71 3.78 -8.46
N TYR A 100 5.29 2.92 -7.62
CA TYR A 100 6.56 3.21 -6.97
C TYR A 100 7.70 3.42 -7.97
N GLU A 101 7.82 2.57 -8.99
CA GLU A 101 8.80 2.72 -10.06
C GLU A 101 8.58 4.01 -10.88
N ILE A 102 7.32 4.40 -11.11
CA ILE A 102 7.00 5.68 -11.76
C ILE A 102 7.52 6.85 -10.91
N LEU A 103 7.20 6.86 -9.61
CA LEU A 103 7.61 7.91 -8.69
C LEU A 103 9.13 8.01 -8.60
N ARG A 104 9.83 6.88 -8.47
CA ARG A 104 11.30 6.80 -8.43
C ARG A 104 11.95 7.31 -9.73
N GLY A 105 11.30 7.09 -10.88
CA GLY A 105 11.78 7.55 -12.19
C GLY A 105 11.57 9.04 -12.47
N MET A 106 10.79 9.75 -11.66
CA MET A 106 10.45 11.16 -11.88
C MET A 106 11.50 12.09 -11.25
N LYS A 107 12.27 12.79 -12.09
CA LYS A 107 13.40 13.64 -11.65
C LYS A 107 13.04 14.67 -10.57
N HIS A 108 11.85 15.27 -10.62
CA HIS A 108 11.40 16.28 -9.65
C HIS A 108 10.96 15.66 -8.31
N LEU A 109 10.56 14.38 -8.30
CA LEU A 109 10.23 13.65 -7.08
C LEU A 109 11.44 12.98 -6.43
N ARG A 110 12.62 12.99 -7.06
CA ARG A 110 13.81 12.30 -6.56
C ARG A 110 14.13 12.66 -5.10
N LEU A 111 14.06 13.94 -4.73
CA LEU A 111 14.33 14.37 -3.35
C LEU A 111 13.28 13.84 -2.38
N LEU A 112 12.00 13.91 -2.75
CA LEU A 112 10.89 13.36 -1.98
C LEU A 112 11.07 11.86 -1.77
N ILE A 113 11.32 11.10 -2.83
CA ILE A 113 11.44 9.64 -2.74
C ILE A 113 12.65 9.25 -1.88
N SER A 114 13.80 9.91 -2.04
CA SER A 114 14.96 9.63 -1.18
C SER A 114 14.71 9.97 0.29
N GLU A 115 13.97 11.04 0.58
CA GLU A 115 13.58 11.39 1.95
C GLU A 115 12.67 10.33 2.58
N LEU A 116 11.66 9.87 1.83
CA LEU A 116 10.73 8.84 2.29
C LEU A 116 11.41 7.47 2.43
N GLU A 117 12.33 7.10 1.53
CA GLU A 117 13.11 5.85 1.63
C GLU A 117 14.10 5.87 2.80
N GLY A 118 14.71 7.01 3.10
CA GLY A 118 15.68 7.16 4.20
C GLY A 118 15.06 7.29 5.59
N SER A 119 13.73 7.26 5.70
CA SER A 119 13.00 7.36 6.99
C SER A 119 12.81 6.01 7.70
N GLU A 120 13.50 4.95 7.24
CA GLU A 120 13.54 3.60 7.82
C GLU A 120 14.71 3.36 8.78
#